data_AF-A0A9R1QGQ8-F1
#
_entry.id   AF-A0A9R1QGQ8-F1
#
_cell.length_a   1.000
_cell.length_b   1.000
_cell.length_c   1.000
_cell.angle_alpha   90.00
_cell.angle_beta   90.00
_cell.angle_gamma   90.00
#
_symmetry.space_group_name_H-M   'P 1'
#
loop_
_entity.id
_entity.type
_entity.pdbx_description
1 polymer ?
#
loop_
_entity_poly.entity_id
_entity_poly.type
_entity_poly.pdbx_seq_one_letter_code
_entity_poly.pdbx_strand_id
1 'polypeptide(L)'
;MFMSKVEGLTSVSSLERRSASKYYIFLFFNVFLASIIAGSALEQLQTYLHQSANQIPRTIGVAIPMKATFFITYVMVDGWAGVAGEILRLKPLVIFHLKNFFLVKTEKDRDEAMDPGSIGFDSNEPQIQLYFLLGLVYAVVTPFLLPFILVFYVLAYVVYRHQVRFFDVCHS
;
A
#
# COMPACT_ATOMS: atom_id res chain seq x y z
N MET A 1 7.51 10.21 -5.89
CA MET A 1 7.47 11.67 -6.13
C MET A 1 8.76 12.29 -6.69
N PHE A 2 9.94 12.16 -6.07
CA PHE A 2 11.18 12.84 -6.52
C PHE A 2 11.55 12.55 -7.98
N MET A 3 11.57 11.28 -8.38
CA MET A 3 11.88 10.88 -9.76
C MET A 3 10.92 11.51 -10.78
N SER A 4 9.62 11.62 -10.46
CA SER A 4 8.65 12.25 -11.35
C SER A 4 8.81 13.78 -11.41
N LYS A 5 9.37 14.41 -10.36
CA LYS A 5 9.68 15.86 -10.38
C LYS A 5 10.85 16.15 -11.31
N VAL A 6 11.85 15.26 -11.35
CA VAL A 6 13.00 15.36 -12.27
C VAL A 6 12.56 15.26 -13.73
N GLU A 7 11.44 14.58 -14.03
CA GLU A 7 10.88 14.52 -15.39
C GLU A 7 10.30 15.85 -15.90
N GLY A 8 10.18 16.87 -15.04
CA GLY A 8 9.76 18.21 -15.46
C GLY A 8 8.26 18.34 -15.77
N LEU A 9 7.41 17.57 -15.10
CA LEU A 9 5.96 17.68 -15.25
C LEU A 9 5.46 19.04 -14.72
N THR A 10 4.64 19.73 -15.52
CA THR A 10 4.19 21.11 -15.25
C THR A 10 3.05 21.21 -14.26
N SER A 11 2.27 20.14 -14.05
CA SER A 11 1.13 20.14 -13.15
C SER A 11 1.28 19.12 -12.00
N VAL A 12 0.84 19.49 -10.80
CA VAL A 12 0.89 18.62 -9.61
C VAL A 12 0.02 17.37 -9.81
N SER A 13 -1.14 17.51 -10.45
CA SER A 13 -2.02 16.37 -10.73
C SER A 13 -1.41 15.36 -11.70
N SER A 14 -0.69 15.83 -12.74
CA SER A 14 0.03 14.92 -13.64
C SER A 14 1.21 14.25 -12.94
N LEU A 15 1.91 14.99 -12.07
CA LEU A 15 3.00 14.48 -11.24
C LEU A 15 2.55 13.35 -10.31
N GLU A 16 1.44 13.55 -9.59
CA GLU A 16 0.87 12.57 -8.68
C GLU A 16 0.40 11.32 -9.44
N ARG A 17 -0.35 11.47 -10.54
CA ARG A 17 -0.78 10.34 -11.37
C ARG A 17 0.40 9.54 -11.92
N ARG A 18 1.44 10.22 -12.42
CA ARG A 18 2.64 9.54 -12.94
C ARG A 18 3.42 8.84 -11.84
N SER A 19 3.54 9.46 -10.66
CA SER A 19 4.17 8.85 -9.48
C SER A 19 3.41 7.60 -9.05
N ALA A 20 2.07 7.67 -8.97
CA ALA A 20 1.21 6.54 -8.61
C ALA A 20 1.36 5.38 -9.62
N SER A 21 1.30 5.65 -10.93
CA SER A 21 1.46 4.59 -11.95
C SER A 21 2.83 3.89 -11.85
N LYS A 22 3.91 4.64 -11.63
CA LYS A 22 5.24 4.05 -11.44
C LYS A 22 5.31 3.20 -10.18
N TYR A 23 4.70 3.69 -9.10
CA TYR A 23 4.68 2.97 -7.83
C TYR A 23 3.86 1.68 -7.93
N TYR A 24 2.72 1.69 -8.64
CA TYR A 24 1.95 0.49 -8.92
C TYR A 24 2.76 -0.56 -9.69
N ILE A 25 3.47 -0.16 -10.74
CA ILE A 25 4.34 -1.07 -11.50
C ILE A 25 5.42 -1.65 -10.59
N PHE A 26 6.04 -0.82 -9.73
CA PHE A 26 7.02 -1.29 -8.77
C PHE A 26 6.45 -2.33 -7.80
N LEU A 27 5.28 -2.06 -7.22
CA LEU A 27 4.58 -2.97 -6.30
C LEU A 27 4.20 -4.28 -7.00
N PHE A 28 3.71 -4.21 -8.23
CA PHE A 28 3.35 -5.39 -9.00
C PHE A 28 4.55 -6.34 -9.20
N PHE A 29 5.69 -5.82 -9.64
CA PHE A 29 6.86 -6.68 -9.87
C PHE A 29 7.54 -7.13 -8.58
N ASN A 30 7.64 -6.27 -7.56
CA ASN A 30 8.38 -6.59 -6.34
C ASN A 30 7.53 -7.28 -5.27
N VAL A 31 6.33 -6.77 -4.99
CA VAL A 31 5.49 -7.29 -3.90
C VAL A 31 4.63 -8.46 -4.37
N PHE A 32 4.12 -8.42 -5.60
CA PHE A 32 3.32 -9.54 -6.10
C PHE A 32 4.19 -10.61 -6.77
N LEU A 33 4.87 -10.26 -7.87
CA LEU A 33 5.57 -11.26 -8.67
C LEU A 33 6.81 -11.83 -7.97
N ALA A 34 7.69 -10.97 -7.44
CA ALA A 34 8.90 -11.46 -6.78
C ALA A 34 8.60 -12.23 -5.50
N SER A 35 7.56 -11.87 -4.73
CA SER A 35 7.16 -12.66 -3.56
C SER A 35 6.63 -14.05 -3.93
N ILE A 36 5.92 -14.20 -5.05
CA ILE A 36 5.50 -15.52 -5.56
C ILE A 36 6.72 -16.33 -6.03
N ILE A 37 7.63 -15.72 -6.80
CA ILE A 37 8.80 -16.41 -7.35
C ILE A 37 9.80 -16.79 -6.24
N ALA A 38 10.26 -15.80 -5.46
CA ALA A 38 11.22 -16.04 -4.38
C ALA A 38 10.61 -16.92 -3.28
N GLY A 39 9.33 -16.70 -2.96
CA GLY A 39 8.62 -17.52 -1.99
C GLY A 39 8.51 -18.97 -2.43
N SER A 40 8.17 -19.24 -3.70
CA SER A 40 8.05 -20.60 -4.22
C SER A 40 9.42 -21.27 -4.33
N ALA A 41 10.46 -20.54 -4.74
CA ALA A 41 11.83 -21.02 -4.77
C ALA A 41 12.34 -21.43 -3.38
N LEU A 42 12.06 -20.65 -2.33
CA LEU A 42 12.48 -20.95 -0.96
C LEU A 42 11.69 -22.10 -0.33
N GLU A 43 10.36 -22.11 -0.46
CA GLU A 43 9.52 -23.17 0.13
C GLU A 43 9.76 -24.54 -0.49
N GLN A 44 10.07 -24.58 -1.79
CA GLN A 44 10.29 -25.82 -2.52
C GLN A 44 11.77 -26.06 -2.81
N LEU A 45 12.68 -25.34 -2.15
CA LEU A 45 14.13 -25.41 -2.39
C LEU A 45 14.66 -26.84 -2.27
N GLN A 46 14.25 -27.58 -1.24
CA GLN A 46 14.65 -28.98 -1.06
C GLN A 46 14.12 -29.87 -2.19
N THR A 47 12.90 -29.62 -2.66
CA THR A 47 12.30 -30.35 -3.79
C THR A 47 12.99 -30.02 -5.10
N TYR A 48 13.38 -28.76 -5.34
CA TYR A 48 14.13 -28.34 -6.52
C TYR A 48 15.56 -28.87 -6.55
N LEU A 49 16.19 -29.04 -5.39
CA LEU A 49 17.54 -29.63 -5.29
C LEU A 49 17.55 -31.13 -5.58
N HIS A 50 16.42 -31.84 -5.39
CA HIS A 50 16.34 -33.29 -5.53
C HIS A 50 15.47 -33.79 -6.70
N GLN A 51 14.68 -32.94 -7.38
CA GLN A 51 13.83 -33.33 -8.51
C GLN A 51 14.32 -32.84 -9.88
N SER A 52 13.97 -33.61 -10.92
CA SER A 52 14.18 -33.28 -12.33
C SER A 52 13.36 -32.05 -12.76
N ALA A 53 13.94 -31.22 -13.63
CA ALA A 53 13.37 -29.97 -14.15
C ALA A 53 11.98 -30.11 -14.82
N ASN A 54 11.58 -31.33 -15.18
CA ASN A 54 10.28 -31.61 -15.79
C ASN A 54 9.08 -31.44 -14.83
N GLN A 55 9.30 -31.42 -13.51
CA GLN A 55 8.23 -31.21 -12.51
C GLN A 55 7.99 -29.73 -12.19
N ILE A 56 8.89 -28.81 -12.60
CA ILE A 56 8.86 -27.39 -12.20
C ILE A 56 7.49 -26.72 -12.43
N PRO A 57 6.81 -26.87 -13.58
CA PRO A 57 5.51 -26.22 -13.79
C PRO A 57 4.43 -26.73 -12.82
N ARG A 58 4.49 -28.02 -12.47
CA ARG A 58 3.55 -28.64 -11.52
C ARG A 58 3.80 -28.16 -10.10
N THR A 59 5.07 -28.02 -9.71
CA THR A 59 5.46 -27.54 -8.38
C THR A 59 5.07 -26.07 -8.18
N ILE A 60 5.24 -25.22 -9.20
CA ILE A 60 4.77 -23.82 -9.20
C ILE A 60 3.24 -23.75 -9.07
N GLY A 61 2.50 -24.61 -9.78
CA GLY A 61 1.02 -24.64 -9.70
C GLY A 61 0.48 -24.93 -8.29
N VAL A 62 1.20 -25.73 -7.50
CA VAL A 62 0.86 -26.02 -6.09
C VAL A 62 1.39 -24.94 -5.14
N ALA A 63 2.48 -24.25 -5.49
CA ALA A 63 3.06 -23.18 -4.68
C ALA A 63 2.15 -21.95 -4.58
N ILE A 64 1.43 -21.59 -5.66
CA ILE A 64 0.61 -20.37 -5.70
C ILE A 64 -0.48 -20.38 -4.61
N PRO A 65 -1.31 -21.44 -4.45
CA PRO A 65 -2.24 -21.53 -3.32
C PRO A 65 -1.56 -21.49 -1.95
N MET A 66 -0.39 -22.11 -1.79
CA MET A 66 0.33 -22.09 -0.50
C MET A 66 0.75 -20.67 -0.09
N LYS A 67 1.02 -19.79 -1.07
CA LYS A 67 1.32 -18.37 -0.83
C LYS A 67 0.11 -17.52 -0.46
N ALA A 68 -1.12 -18.04 -0.57
CA ALA A 68 -2.29 -17.31 -0.13
C ALA A 68 -2.20 -16.90 1.36
N THR A 69 -1.65 -17.76 2.23
CA THR A 69 -1.48 -17.46 3.66
C THR A 69 -0.56 -16.26 3.91
N PHE A 70 0.55 -16.17 3.16
CA PHE A 70 1.43 -15.00 3.21
C PHE A 70 0.68 -13.72 2.86
N PHE A 71 -0.09 -13.75 1.78
CA PHE A 71 -0.88 -12.61 1.34
C PHE A 71 -2.02 -12.24 2.30
N ILE A 72 -2.63 -13.22 3.00
CA ILE A 72 -3.59 -12.95 4.08
C ILE A 72 -2.89 -12.16 5.21
N THR A 73 -1.72 -12.62 5.66
CA THR A 73 -0.96 -11.89 6.70
C THR A 73 -0.49 -10.52 6.23
N TYR A 74 -0.11 -10.39 4.96
CA TYR A 74 0.26 -9.11 4.36
C TYR A 74 -0.91 -8.12 4.41
N VAL A 75 -2.12 -8.52 4.01
CA VAL A 75 -3.32 -7.67 4.06
C VAL A 75 -3.68 -7.28 5.50
N MET A 76 -3.53 -8.18 6.46
CA MET A 76 -3.80 -7.86 7.87
C MET A 76 -2.78 -6.85 8.45
N VAL A 77 -1.49 -7.01 8.13
CA VAL A 77 -0.44 -6.15 8.66
C VAL A 77 -0.38 -4.82 7.92
N ASP A 78 -0.16 -4.83 6.60
CA ASP A 78 -0.01 -3.60 5.81
C ASP A 78 -1.36 -2.92 5.58
N GLY A 79 -2.41 -3.69 5.28
CA GLY A 79 -3.73 -3.16 5.00
C GLY A 79 -4.45 -2.67 6.26
N TRP A 80 -4.79 -3.58 7.18
CA TRP A 80 -5.62 -3.21 8.34
C TRP A 80 -4.87 -2.30 9.31
N ALA A 81 -3.63 -2.64 9.68
CA ALA A 81 -2.87 -1.80 10.60
C ALA A 81 -2.47 -0.47 9.95
N GLY A 82 -2.20 -0.46 8.62
CA GLY A 82 -1.96 0.77 7.87
C GLY A 82 -3.16 1.72 7.92
N VAL A 83 -4.36 1.23 7.60
CA VAL A 83 -5.60 2.05 7.66
C VAL A 83 -5.90 2.51 9.09
N ALA A 84 -5.69 1.65 10.09
CA ALA A 84 -5.86 2.04 11.50
C ALA A 84 -4.85 3.12 11.92
N GLY A 85 -3.60 3.03 11.48
CA GLY A 85 -2.58 4.06 11.70
C GLY A 85 -2.90 5.38 11.01
N GLU A 86 -3.53 5.32 9.83
CA GLU A 86 -3.91 6.50 9.07
C GLU A 86 -5.03 7.30 9.76
N ILE A 87 -5.92 6.66 10.54
CA ILE A 87 -6.92 7.36 11.39
C ILE A 87 -6.23 8.30 12.37
N LEU A 88 -5.15 7.85 13.02
CA LEU A 88 -4.42 8.61 14.02
C LEU A 88 -3.55 9.72 13.40
N ARG A 89 -3.28 9.65 12.09
CA ARG A 89 -2.35 10.53 11.36
C ARG A 89 -1.07 10.78 12.17
N LEU A 90 -0.37 9.71 12.50
CA LEU A 90 0.84 9.75 13.34
C LEU A 90 1.91 10.70 12.78
N LYS A 91 2.06 10.78 11.44
CA LYS A 91 3.06 11.64 10.79
C LYS A 91 2.86 13.13 11.10
N PRO A 92 1.72 13.77 10.76
CA PRO A 92 1.52 15.18 11.10
C PRO A 92 1.43 15.40 12.61
N LEU A 93 0.93 14.44 13.39
CA LEU A 93 0.87 14.58 14.86
C LEU A 93 2.26 14.68 15.49
N VAL A 94 3.20 13.84 15.06
CA VAL A 94 4.59 13.87 15.55
C VAL A 94 5.30 15.14 15.07
N ILE A 95 5.12 15.52 13.79
CA ILE A 95 5.72 16.74 13.23
C ILE A 95 5.18 17.97 13.96
N PHE A 96 3.89 18.01 14.30
CA PHE A 96 3.27 19.09 15.05
C PHE A 96 3.88 19.22 16.44
N HIS A 97 4.02 18.13 17.20
CA HIS A 97 4.64 18.17 18.52
C HIS A 97 6.11 18.61 18.45
N LEU A 98 6.85 18.14 17.44
CA LEU A 98 8.25 18.52 17.25
C LEU A 98 8.40 20.01 16.87
N LYS A 99 7.59 20.50 15.92
CA LYS A 99 7.56 21.92 15.53
C LYS A 99 7.11 22.81 16.68
N ASN A 100 6.10 22.41 17.44
CA ASN A 100 5.61 23.17 18.59
C ASN A 100 6.66 23.27 19.71
N PHE A 101 7.49 22.23 19.90
CA PHE A 101 8.55 22.26 20.91
C PHE A 101 9.77 23.11 20.48
N PHE A 102 10.16 23.08 19.21
CA PHE A 102 11.41 23.72 18.76
C PHE A 102 11.25 25.05 18.01
N LEU A 103 10.15 25.24 17.27
CA LEU A 103 10.06 26.26 16.21
C LEU A 103 8.92 27.27 16.39
N VAL A 104 7.90 26.97 17.20
CA VAL A 104 6.75 27.88 17.37
C VAL A 104 7.13 29.05 18.28
N LYS A 105 7.32 30.23 17.70
CA LYS A 105 7.44 31.51 18.43
C LYS A 105 6.38 32.54 18.02
N THR A 106 5.77 32.38 16.84
CA THR A 106 4.75 33.30 16.28
C THR A 106 3.46 32.55 15.92
N GLU A 107 2.31 33.23 15.90
CA GLU A 107 1.02 32.63 15.50
C GLU A 107 1.04 32.05 14.07
N LYS A 108 1.77 32.66 13.14
CA LYS A 108 1.95 32.12 11.77
C LYS A 108 2.65 30.75 11.75
N ASP A 109 3.57 30.50 12.68
CA ASP A 109 4.27 29.21 12.76
C ASP A 109 3.33 28.10 13.29
N ARG A 110 2.27 28.48 14.01
CA ARG A 110 1.21 27.54 14.43
C ARG A 110 0.30 27.16 13.27
N ASP A 111 -0.09 28.13 12.45
CA ASP A 111 -0.96 27.87 11.29
C ASP A 111 -0.26 26.94 10.28
N GLU A 112 1.03 27.18 9.99
CA GLU A 112 1.83 26.29 9.13
C GLU A 112 2.14 24.92 9.77
N ALA A 113 2.09 24.80 11.10
CA ALA A 113 2.23 23.52 11.78
C ALA A 113 0.93 22.72 11.81
N MET A 114 -0.22 23.37 11.66
CA MET A 114 -1.54 22.74 11.62
C MET A 114 -1.95 22.27 10.22
N ASP A 115 -1.19 22.58 9.17
CA ASP A 115 -1.45 22.09 7.80
C ASP A 115 -1.39 20.54 7.77
N PRO A 116 -2.53 19.88 7.55
CA PRO A 116 -2.60 18.43 7.57
C PRO A 116 -2.13 17.76 6.27
N GLY A 117 -1.81 18.55 5.23
CA GLY A 117 -1.36 18.07 3.93
C GLY A 117 -2.45 17.38 3.09
N SER A 118 -2.08 16.95 1.88
CA SER A 118 -2.99 16.26 0.96
C SER A 118 -3.23 14.80 1.36
N ILE A 119 -4.30 14.21 0.80
CA ILE A 119 -4.81 12.85 1.12
C ILE A 119 -3.90 11.71 0.61
N GLY A 120 -2.63 12.00 0.26
CA GLY A 120 -1.64 10.99 -0.12
C GLY A 120 -2.04 10.15 -1.34
N PHE A 121 -2.62 10.77 -2.38
CA PHE A 121 -3.11 10.06 -3.57
C PHE A 121 -2.03 9.22 -4.26
N ASP A 122 -0.78 9.68 -4.23
CA ASP A 122 0.34 9.01 -4.89
C ASP A 122 0.77 7.70 -4.21
N SER A 123 0.52 7.51 -2.92
CA SER A 123 0.82 6.28 -2.18
C SER A 123 -0.39 5.37 -1.99
N ASN A 124 -1.56 5.93 -1.73
CA ASN A 124 -2.75 5.18 -1.36
C ASN A 124 -3.39 4.47 -2.57
N GLU A 125 -3.47 5.17 -3.72
CA GLU A 125 -4.09 4.63 -4.93
C GLU A 125 -3.40 3.34 -5.42
N PRO A 126 -2.05 3.28 -5.54
CA PRO A 126 -1.37 2.05 -5.96
C PRO A 126 -1.54 0.86 -5.02
N GLN A 127 -1.61 1.11 -3.69
CA GLN A 127 -1.84 0.05 -2.71
C GLN A 127 -3.24 -0.55 -2.84
N ILE A 128 -4.26 0.30 -3.00
CA ILE A 128 -5.64 -0.14 -3.22
C ILE A 128 -5.73 -0.98 -4.50
N GLN A 129 -5.10 -0.53 -5.59
CA GLN A 129 -5.05 -1.29 -6.85
C GLN A 129 -4.34 -2.65 -6.69
N LEU A 130 -3.28 -2.73 -5.87
CA LEU A 130 -2.61 -4.00 -5.58
C LEU A 130 -3.55 -4.98 -4.85
N TYR A 131 -4.31 -4.51 -3.85
CA TYR A 131 -5.29 -5.36 -3.15
C TYR A 131 -6.44 -5.80 -4.07
N PHE A 132 -6.85 -4.95 -5.01
CA PHE A 132 -7.83 -5.32 -6.03
C PHE A 132 -7.32 -6.44 -6.94
N LEU A 133 -6.09 -6.31 -7.45
CA LEU A 133 -5.42 -7.35 -8.24
C LEU A 133 -5.34 -8.67 -7.44
N LEU A 134 -4.92 -8.60 -6.18
CA LEU A 134 -4.79 -9.76 -5.32
C LEU A 134 -6.14 -10.46 -5.11
N GLY A 135 -7.20 -9.68 -4.88
CA GLY A 135 -8.57 -10.19 -4.80
C GLY A 135 -9.00 -10.90 -6.08
N LEU A 136 -8.77 -10.32 -7.26
CA LEU A 136 -9.13 -10.94 -8.53
C LEU A 136 -8.37 -12.23 -8.82
N VAL A 137 -7.06 -12.26 -8.58
CA VAL A 137 -6.23 -13.45 -8.82
C VAL A 137 -6.61 -14.58 -7.87
N TYR A 138 -6.75 -14.28 -6.58
CA TYR A 138 -7.05 -15.30 -5.58
C TYR A 138 -8.54 -15.61 -5.42
N ALA A 139 -9.45 -14.86 -6.06
CA ALA A 139 -10.87 -15.21 -6.08
C ALA A 139 -11.11 -16.62 -6.65
N VAL A 140 -10.35 -16.99 -7.68
CA VAL A 140 -10.46 -18.31 -8.34
C VAL A 140 -9.60 -19.36 -7.63
N VAL A 141 -8.45 -18.97 -7.09
CA VAL A 141 -7.45 -19.90 -6.52
C VAL A 141 -7.77 -20.25 -5.06
N THR A 142 -8.06 -19.26 -4.22
CA THR A 142 -8.25 -19.44 -2.77
C THR A 142 -9.23 -18.37 -2.24
N PRO A 143 -10.54 -18.66 -2.22
CA PRO A 143 -11.58 -17.66 -1.89
C PRO A 143 -11.52 -17.16 -0.45
N PHE A 144 -10.79 -17.85 0.44
CA PHE A 144 -10.62 -17.45 1.84
C PHE A 144 -9.90 -16.10 2.02
N LEU A 145 -9.16 -15.61 1.03
CA LEU A 145 -8.55 -14.27 1.06
C LEU A 145 -9.59 -13.14 0.91
N LEU A 146 -10.69 -13.40 0.18
CA LEU A 146 -11.66 -12.36 -0.19
C LEU A 146 -12.33 -11.68 1.01
N PRO A 147 -12.78 -12.38 2.07
CA PRO A 147 -13.36 -11.73 3.24
C PRO A 147 -12.40 -10.74 3.91
N PHE A 148 -11.10 -11.05 3.97
CA PHE A 148 -10.11 -10.16 4.59
C PHE A 148 -9.93 -8.87 3.79
N ILE A 149 -9.94 -8.98 2.46
CA ILE A 149 -9.88 -7.84 1.55
C ILE A 149 -11.15 -7.00 1.63
N LEU A 150 -12.33 -7.63 1.72
CA LEU A 150 -13.60 -6.91 1.89
C LEU A 150 -13.63 -6.10 3.19
N VAL A 151 -13.18 -6.69 4.31
CA VAL A 151 -13.07 -5.98 5.59
C VAL A 151 -12.12 -4.79 5.46
N PHE A 152 -10.98 -4.97 4.78
CA PHE A 152 -10.06 -3.86 4.48
C PHE A 152 -10.77 -2.74 3.70
N TYR A 153 -11.49 -3.04 2.63
CA TYR A 153 -12.21 -2.03 1.84
C TYR A 153 -13.29 -1.30 2.65
N VAL A 154 -14.02 -2.00 3.52
CA VAL A 154 -15.03 -1.39 4.39
C VAL A 154 -14.36 -0.43 5.38
N LEU A 155 -13.29 -0.85 6.04
CA LEU A 155 -12.53 0.00 6.96
C LEU A 155 -11.93 1.21 6.23
N ALA A 156 -11.24 0.98 5.12
CA ALA A 156 -10.67 2.03 4.29
C ALA A 156 -11.74 3.04 3.86
N TYR A 157 -12.91 2.58 3.42
CA TYR A 157 -14.02 3.46 3.03
C TYR A 157 -14.46 4.37 4.17
N VAL A 158 -14.66 3.83 5.38
CA VAL A 158 -15.08 4.61 6.54
C VAL A 158 -14.02 5.64 6.92
N VAL A 159 -12.74 5.23 6.95
CA VAL A 159 -11.61 6.10 7.31
C VAL A 159 -11.42 7.22 6.31
N TYR A 160 -11.28 6.90 5.01
CA TYR A 160 -11.08 7.92 3.99
C TYR A 160 -12.29 8.85 3.86
N ARG A 161 -13.52 8.35 4.00
CA ARG A 161 -14.71 9.20 4.05
C ARG A 161 -14.68 10.17 5.23
N HIS A 162 -14.25 9.71 6.41
CA HIS A 162 -14.11 10.58 7.56
C HIS A 162 -13.04 11.65 7.33
N GLN A 163 -11.88 11.27 6.80
CA GLN A 163 -10.79 12.19 6.51
C GLN A 163 -11.17 13.25 5.46
N VAL A 164 -11.78 12.84 4.36
CA VAL A 164 -12.28 13.77 3.31
C VAL A 164 -13.21 14.81 3.93
N ARG A 165 -14.20 14.39 4.72
CA ARG A 165 -15.14 15.34 5.34
C ARG A 165 -14.47 16.29 6.34
N PHE A 166 -13.48 15.83 7.09
CA PHE A 166 -12.85 16.64 8.13
C PHE A 166 -11.79 17.59 7.56
N PHE A 167 -11.07 17.17 6.51
CA PHE A 167 -9.94 17.91 5.96
C PHE A 167 -10.26 18.76 4.73
N ASP A 168 -11.18 18.36 3.83
CA ASP A 168 -11.58 19.22 2.70
C ASP A 168 -12.38 20.44 3.18
N VAL A 169 -13.09 20.34 4.32
CA VAL A 169 -13.82 21.47 4.92
C VAL A 169 -12.87 22.53 5.50
N CYS A 170 -11.64 22.18 5.87
CA CYS A 170 -10.64 23.16 6.32
C CYS A 170 -10.00 23.95 5.16
N HIS A 171 -10.23 23.55 3.90
CA HIS A 171 -9.57 24.12 2.73
C HIS A 171 -10.52 24.91 1.79
N SER A 172 -11.82 25.02 2.15
CA SER A 172 -12.83 25.86 1.48
C SER A 172 -13.18 27.09 2.32
#